data_AF-A0A957ITD3-F1
#
_entry.id   AF-A0A957ITD3-F1
#
_cell.length_a   1.000
_cell.length_b   1.000
_cell.length_c   1.000
_cell.angle_alpha   90.00
_cell.angle_beta   90.00
_cell.angle_gamma   90.00
#
_symmetry.space_group_name_H-M   'P 1'
#
loop_
_entity.id
_entity.type
_entity.pdbx_description
1 polymer ?
#
loop_
_entity_poly.entity_id
_entity_poly.type
_entity_poly.pdbx_seq_one_letter_code
_entity_poly.pdbx_strand_id
1 'polypeptide(L)'
;MQATIQSINLISIDPTIRNGRPCIADTSIEVSVIVIAKIVHGLEPDEIAADYDLSLAQVYAALAYYYDNKQALDGLIHERRQLAMKLKEARVGSRHTPLFQ
;
A
#
# COMPACT_ATOMS: atom_id res chain seq x y z
N MET A 1 4.10 -13.95 36.92
CA MET A 1 3.72 -12.68 36.26
C MET A 1 2.95 -13.04 35.00
N GLN A 2 1.68 -12.66 34.88
CA GLN A 2 0.92 -12.83 33.64
C GLN A 2 1.00 -11.52 32.85
N ALA A 3 1.42 -11.58 31.58
CA ALA A 3 1.39 -10.46 30.66
C ALA A 3 0.13 -10.57 29.78
N THR A 4 -0.57 -9.47 29.57
CA THR A 4 -1.70 -9.39 28.63
C THR A 4 -1.20 -8.78 27.33
N ILE A 5 -1.31 -9.53 26.23
CA ILE A 5 -0.93 -9.04 24.89
C ILE A 5 -2.10 -8.25 24.32
N GLN A 6 -1.82 -7.06 23.77
CA GLN A 6 -2.79 -6.22 23.06
C GLN A 6 -2.39 -6.12 21.59
N SER A 7 -3.28 -6.51 20.68
CA SER A 7 -3.03 -6.54 19.23
C SER A 7 -3.57 -5.28 18.53
N ILE A 8 -2.89 -4.83 17.48
CA ILE A 8 -3.33 -3.71 16.63
C ILE A 8 -4.00 -4.27 15.37
N ASN A 9 -5.33 -4.24 15.32
CA ASN A 9 -6.13 -4.85 14.26
C ASN A 9 -6.46 -3.85 13.13
N LEU A 10 -5.43 -3.25 12.52
CA LEU A 10 -5.59 -2.20 11.49
C LEU A 10 -5.19 -2.64 10.08
N ILE A 11 -4.79 -3.91 9.91
CA ILE A 11 -4.40 -4.48 8.61
C ILE A 11 -5.32 -5.66 8.32
N SER A 12 -5.88 -5.68 7.12
CA SER A 12 -6.79 -6.70 6.63
C SER A 12 -6.25 -7.32 5.35
N ILE A 13 -6.48 -8.63 5.20
CA ILE A 13 -6.18 -9.37 3.98
C ILE A 13 -7.46 -10.12 3.63
N ASP A 14 -8.07 -9.76 2.52
CA ASP A 14 -9.24 -10.43 1.99
C ASP A 14 -8.91 -10.96 0.58
N PRO A 15 -8.96 -12.27 0.33
CA PRO A 15 -8.70 -12.85 -0.99
C PRO A 15 -9.57 -12.27 -2.11
N THR A 16 -10.79 -11.80 -1.77
CA THR A 16 -11.75 -11.21 -2.71
C THR A 16 -11.46 -9.74 -3.00
N ILE A 17 -10.75 -9.05 -2.11
CA ILE A 17 -10.42 -7.62 -2.24
C ILE A 17 -8.96 -7.49 -2.66
N ARG A 18 -8.71 -6.79 -3.78
CA ARG A 18 -7.34 -6.56 -4.28
C ARG A 18 -6.52 -7.85 -4.39
N ASN A 19 -7.14 -9.00 -4.69
CA ASN A 19 -6.49 -10.32 -4.80
C ASN A 19 -5.70 -10.74 -3.53
N GLY A 20 -6.23 -10.50 -2.33
CA GLY A 20 -5.56 -10.92 -1.09
C GLY A 20 -4.33 -10.06 -0.75
N ARG A 21 -4.27 -8.82 -1.25
CA ARG A 21 -3.21 -7.90 -0.87
C ARG A 21 -3.51 -7.25 0.48
N PRO A 22 -2.49 -7.04 1.33
CA PRO A 22 -2.67 -6.38 2.62
C PRO A 22 -3.15 -4.95 2.41
N CYS A 23 -4.29 -4.64 2.99
CA CYS A 23 -4.95 -3.33 2.96
C CYS A 23 -5.13 -2.83 4.39
N ILE A 24 -5.16 -1.52 4.55
CA ILE A 24 -5.53 -0.92 5.84
C ILE A 24 -7.02 -1.23 6.08
N ALA A 25 -7.33 -1.75 7.27
CA ALA A 25 -8.69 -2.10 7.67
C ALA A 25 -9.63 -0.90 7.49
N ASP A 26 -10.86 -1.18 7.07
CA ASP A 26 -11.90 -0.21 6.74
C ASP A 26 -11.57 0.74 5.58
N THR A 27 -10.51 0.44 4.81
CA THR A 27 -10.14 1.21 3.61
C THR A 27 -9.85 0.30 2.42
N SER A 28 -9.77 0.88 1.23
CA SER A 28 -9.27 0.22 0.01
C SER A 28 -7.80 0.53 -0.29
N ILE A 29 -7.07 1.06 0.69
CA ILE A 29 -5.68 1.52 0.55
C ILE A 29 -4.76 0.36 0.88
N GLU A 30 -3.93 -0.02 -0.10
CA GLU A 30 -2.97 -1.11 0.07
C GLU A 30 -1.77 -0.66 0.91
N VAL A 31 -1.25 -1.54 1.76
CA VAL A 31 -0.06 -1.26 2.59
C VAL A 31 1.13 -0.84 1.73
N SER A 32 1.30 -1.42 0.55
CA SER A 32 2.37 -1.05 -0.38
C SER A 32 2.33 0.43 -0.78
N VAL A 33 1.16 1.07 -0.82
CA VAL A 33 1.04 2.50 -1.17
C VAL A 33 1.69 3.35 -0.08
N ILE A 34 1.40 3.06 1.19
CA ILE A 34 2.00 3.73 2.35
C ILE A 34 3.51 3.53 2.40
N VAL A 35 3.96 2.30 2.12
CA VAL A 35 5.39 1.96 2.07
C VAL A 35 6.11 2.76 0.97
N ILE A 36 5.52 2.86 -0.21
CA ILE A 36 6.08 3.64 -1.32
C ILE A 36 6.11 5.13 -0.96
N ALA A 37 5.04 5.66 -0.38
CA ALA A 37 4.99 7.04 0.12
C ALA A 37 6.13 7.33 1.11
N LYS A 38 6.36 6.45 2.09
CA LYS A 38 7.43 6.64 3.08
C LYS A 38 8.83 6.44 2.50
N ILE A 39 9.08 5.35 1.78
CA ILE A 39 10.44 4.93 1.41
C ILE A 39 10.90 5.54 0.10
N VAL A 40 10.00 5.63 -0.89
CA VAL A 40 10.35 6.11 -2.24
C VAL A 40 10.14 7.61 -2.35
N HIS A 41 9.02 8.12 -1.80
CA HIS A 41 8.71 9.54 -1.85
C HIS A 41 9.23 10.33 -0.63
N GLY A 42 9.68 9.64 0.42
CA GLY A 42 10.29 10.30 1.59
C GLY A 42 9.29 11.06 2.46
N LEU A 43 7.99 10.82 2.31
CA LEU A 43 6.95 11.51 3.08
C LEU A 43 7.00 11.12 4.55
N GLU A 44 6.73 12.05 5.45
CA GLU A 44 6.60 11.77 6.87
C GLU A 44 5.23 11.15 7.20
N PRO A 45 5.13 10.33 8.27
CA PRO A 45 3.88 9.64 8.61
C PRO A 45 2.67 10.57 8.76
N ASP A 46 2.87 11.80 9.27
CA ASP A 46 1.83 12.83 9.38
C ASP A 46 1.36 13.33 8.01
N GLU A 47 2.29 13.49 7.06
CA GLU A 47 1.96 13.90 5.68
C GLU A 47 1.19 12.79 4.97
N ILE A 48 1.60 11.54 5.16
CA ILE A 48 0.90 10.37 4.61
C ILE A 48 -0.50 10.25 5.23
N ALA A 49 -0.63 10.48 6.54
CA ALA A 49 -1.92 10.48 7.21
C ALA A 49 -2.86 11.53 6.60
N ALA A 50 -2.36 12.74 6.36
CA ALA A 50 -3.13 13.82 5.73
C ALA A 50 -3.49 13.53 4.27
N ASP A 51 -2.54 13.07 3.45
CA ASP A 51 -2.73 12.84 2.01
C ASP A 51 -3.74 11.73 1.71
N TYR A 52 -3.82 10.72 2.59
CA TYR A 52 -4.65 9.54 2.40
C TYR A 52 -5.87 9.49 3.31
N ASP A 53 -6.13 10.55 4.09
CA ASP A 53 -7.20 10.61 5.12
C ASP A 53 -7.18 9.41 6.06
N LEU A 54 -6.00 9.12 6.61
CA LEU A 54 -5.73 8.00 7.51
C LEU A 54 -5.38 8.51 8.91
N SER A 55 -5.70 7.70 9.92
CA SER A 55 -5.14 7.92 11.25
C SER A 55 -3.65 7.59 11.28
N LEU A 56 -2.89 8.27 12.15
CA LEU A 56 -1.49 7.93 12.40
C LEU A 56 -1.31 6.46 12.81
N ALA A 57 -2.24 5.91 13.59
CA ALA A 57 -2.21 4.51 13.99
C ALA A 57 -2.25 3.57 12.79
N GLN A 58 -3.06 3.87 11.77
CA GLN A 58 -3.13 3.08 10.54
C GLN A 58 -1.84 3.18 9.71
N VAL A 59 -1.25 4.39 9.61
CA VAL A 59 0.03 4.59 8.91
C VAL A 59 1.13 3.79 9.57
N TYR A 60 1.28 3.90 10.90
CA TYR A 60 2.29 3.15 11.63
C TYR A 60 2.02 1.64 11.63
N ALA A 61 0.77 1.20 11.69
CA ALA A 61 0.43 -0.22 11.55
C ALA A 61 0.85 -0.78 10.18
N ALA A 62 0.63 -0.02 9.10
CA ALA A 62 1.05 -0.39 7.75
C ALA A 62 2.58 -0.48 7.65
N LEU A 63 3.30 0.49 8.22
CA LEU A 63 4.76 0.47 8.25
C LEU A 63 5.31 -0.69 9.10
N ALA A 64 4.70 -0.97 10.26
CA ALA A 64 5.08 -2.10 11.11
C ALA A 64 4.87 -3.43 10.38
N TYR A 65 3.71 -3.61 9.75
CA TYR A 65 3.42 -4.79 8.94
C TYR A 65 4.42 -4.97 7.80
N TYR A 66 4.82 -3.87 7.15
CA TYR A 66 5.85 -3.90 6.12
C TYR A 66 7.20 -4.39 6.65
N TYR A 67 7.68 -3.88 7.78
CA TYR A 67 8.97 -4.32 8.30
C TYR A 67 8.97 -5.79 8.75
N ASP A 68 7.84 -6.27 9.26
CA ASP A 68 7.64 -7.68 9.62
C ASP A 68 7.58 -8.60 8.39
N ASN A 69 7.08 -8.08 7.26
CA ASN A 69 6.86 -8.84 6.01
C ASN A 69 7.70 -8.33 4.83
N LYS A 70 8.85 -7.70 5.12
CA LYS A 70 9.59 -6.86 4.17
C LYS A 70 9.94 -7.60 2.89
N GLN A 71 10.44 -8.82 2.99
CA GLN A 71 10.88 -9.60 1.84
C GLN A 71 9.72 -9.89 0.87
N ALA A 72 8.56 -10.26 1.40
CA ALA A 72 7.38 -10.54 0.57
C ALA A 72 6.83 -9.26 -0.06
N LEU A 73 6.74 -8.16 0.70
CA LEU A 73 6.21 -6.90 0.19
C LEU A 73 7.16 -6.22 -0.80
N ASP A 74 8.47 -6.28 -0.59
CA ASP A 74 9.46 -5.74 -1.54
C ASP A 74 9.35 -6.47 -2.89
N GLY A 75 9.17 -7.80 -2.88
CA GLY A 75 8.90 -8.59 -4.08
C GLY A 75 7.63 -8.14 -4.80
N LEU A 76 6.53 -8.00 -4.07
CA LEU A 76 5.25 -7.52 -4.61
C LEU A 76 5.37 -6.11 -5.22
N ILE A 77 6.03 -5.18 -4.52
CA ILE A 77 6.26 -3.81 -4.99
C ILE A 77 7.08 -3.82 -6.28
N HIS A 78 8.12 -4.64 -6.35
CA HIS A 78 8.95 -4.78 -7.54
C HIS A 78 8.16 -5.32 -8.73
N GLU A 79 7.44 -6.43 -8.56
CA GLU A 79 6.61 -7.04 -9.61
C GLU A 79 5.59 -6.06 -10.16
N ARG A 80 4.93 -5.29 -9.28
CA ARG A 80 3.93 -4.27 -9.65
C ARG A 80 4.57 -3.17 -10.49
N ARG A 81 5.76 -2.70 -10.10
CA ARG A 81 6.52 -1.71 -10.86
C ARG A 81 6.88 -2.24 -12.26
N GLN A 82 7.33 -3.49 -12.35
CA GLN A 82 7.67 -4.12 -13.64
C GLN A 82 6.44 -4.30 -14.53
N LEU A 83 5.30 -4.73 -13.96
CA LEU A 83 4.05 -4.85 -14.70
C LEU A 83 3.59 -3.49 -15.24
N ALA A 84 3.65 -2.44 -14.43
CA ALA A 84 3.29 -1.09 -14.84
C ALA A 84 4.19 -0.58 -15.99
N MET A 85 5.50 -0.86 -15.95
CA MET A 85 6.43 -0.54 -17.03
C MET A 85 6.07 -1.27 -18.33
N LYS A 86 5.85 -2.59 -18.26
CA LYS A 86 5.46 -3.40 -19.44
C LYS A 86 4.15 -2.92 -20.08
N LEU A 87 3.14 -2.58 -19.26
CA LEU A 87 1.86 -2.06 -19.76
C LEU A 87 2.01 -0.69 -20.44
N LYS A 88 2.89 0.17 -19.91
CA LYS A 88 3.24 1.46 -20.52
C LYS A 88 3.93 1.27 -21.87
N GLU A 89 4.91 0.37 -21.95
CA GLU A 89 5.64 0.04 -23.18
C GLU A 89 4.73 -0.58 -24.25
N ALA A 90 3.80 -1.43 -23.83
CA ALA A 90 2.80 -2.04 -24.72
C ALA A 90 1.74 -1.04 -25.23
N ARG A 91 1.83 0.26 -24.90
CA ARG A 91 0.90 1.34 -25.30
C ARG A 91 -0.58 1.02 -25.03
N VAL A 92 -0.86 0.18 -24.02
CA VAL A 92 -2.23 -0.28 -23.73
C VAL A 92 -3.13 0.88 -23.24
N GLY A 93 -2.54 1.96 -22.72
CA GLY A 93 -3.26 3.14 -22.21
C GLY A 93 -3.65 4.20 -23.23
N SER A 94 -3.18 4.16 -24.48
CA SER A 94 -3.40 5.24 -25.47
C SER A 94 -4.50 4.95 -26.50
N ARG A 95 -5.37 3.98 -26.26
CA ARG A 95 -6.49 3.68 -27.18
C ARG A 95 -7.71 4.59 -27.01
N HIS A 96 -7.68 5.52 -26.05
CA HIS A 96 -8.75 6.51 -25.88
C HIS A 96 -8.39 7.82 -26.57
N THR A 97 -9.33 8.33 -27.37
CA THR A 97 -9.30 9.71 -27.86
C THR A 97 -9.15 10.65 -26.65
N PRO A 98 -8.21 11.62 -26.66
CA PRO A 98 -8.07 12.57 -25.58
C PRO A 98 -9.39 13.32 -25.36
N LEU A 99 -9.78 13.50 -24.09
CA LEU A 99 -11.05 14.11 -23.69
C LEU A 99 -11.13 15.61 -23.95
N PHE A 100 -10.02 16.22 -24.39
CA PHE A 100 -9.93 17.63 -24.73
C PHE A 100 -9.31 17.75 -26.13
N GLN A 101 -10.06 18.40 -27.03
CA GLN A 101 -9.63 18.87 -28.34
C GLN A 101 -9.16 20.32 -28.26
#